data_AF-A0A2D3PTL7-F1
#
_entry.id   AF-A0A2D3PTL7-F1
#
_cell.length_a   1.000
_cell.length_b   1.000
_cell.length_c   1.000
_cell.angle_alpha   90.00
_cell.angle_beta   90.00
_cell.angle_gamma   90.00
#
_symmetry.space_group_name_H-M   'P 1'
#
loop_
_entity.id
_entity.type
_entity.pdbx_description
1 polymer ?
#
loop_
_entity_poly.entity_id
_entity_poly.type
_entity_poly.pdbx_seq_one_letter_code
_entity_poly.pdbx_strand_id
1 'polypeptide(L)'
;MKKILLLFCICFILVSCGKEYEVYTKAQKKEMYKIALKEEENGNSQKMEEIEKLMEVLEIEAKKGDETARIERTEWHWITLEYDSITDKVKDASADLLNRKW
;
A
#
# COMPACT_ATOMS: atom_id res chain seq x y z
N MET A 1 -8.15 5.56 31.23
CA MET A 1 -6.76 5.91 30.90
C MET A 1 -6.25 5.03 29.76
N LYS A 2 -5.44 5.61 28.86
CA LYS A 2 -4.74 5.01 27.70
C LYS A 2 -5.60 4.49 26.53
N LYS A 3 -6.38 5.36 25.87
CA LYS A 3 -6.85 5.07 24.49
C LYS A 3 -6.69 6.22 23.48
N ILE A 4 -6.22 7.40 23.92
CA ILE A 4 -6.09 8.58 23.04
C ILE A 4 -4.64 8.80 22.56
N LEU A 5 -3.66 8.10 23.13
CA LEU A 5 -2.24 8.38 22.86
C LEU A 5 -1.73 7.84 21.50
N LEU A 6 -2.47 6.97 20.83
CA LEU A 6 -2.04 6.37 19.55
C LEU A 6 -2.46 7.19 18.32
N LEU A 7 -3.37 8.15 18.48
CA LEU A 7 -3.81 9.02 17.38
C LEU A 7 -2.81 10.15 17.05
N PHE A 8 -1.79 10.37 17.90
CA PHE A 8 -0.86 11.51 17.75
C PHE A 8 0.51 11.15 17.16
N CYS A 9 0.87 9.87 17.03
CA CYS A 9 2.19 9.47 16.53
C CYS A 9 2.31 9.54 14.99
N ILE A 10 1.21 9.74 14.26
CA ILE A 10 1.24 9.89 12.79
C ILE A 10 1.53 11.36 12.39
N CYS A 11 1.35 12.32 13.30
CA CYS A 11 1.45 13.75 12.98
C CYS A 11 2.90 14.31 12.89
N PHE A 12 3.95 13.52 13.10
CA PHE A 12 5.31 14.06 13.33
C PHE A 12 6.35 13.81 12.21
N ILE A 13 6.00 13.33 11.02
CA ILE A 13 6.97 13.16 9.92
C ILE A 13 6.47 13.70 8.58
N LEU A 14 5.57 14.70 8.58
CA LEU A 14 4.96 15.19 7.34
C LEU A 14 5.37 16.63 7.06
N VAL A 15 6.60 16.80 6.56
CA VAL A 15 6.96 17.98 5.78
C VAL A 15 6.44 17.75 4.35
N SER A 16 5.11 17.73 4.17
CA SER A 16 4.58 17.91 2.82
C SER A 16 4.80 19.39 2.47
N CYS A 17 5.77 19.63 1.61
CA CYS A 17 6.03 20.94 1.03
C CYS A 17 4.87 21.29 0.08
N GLY A 18 3.69 21.61 0.62
CA GLY A 18 2.51 22.07 -0.13
C GLY A 18 1.96 21.11 -1.19
N LYS A 19 2.37 19.84 -1.18
CA LYS A 19 1.94 18.84 -2.17
C LYS A 19 0.65 18.15 -1.75
N GLU A 20 -0.17 17.77 -2.74
CA GLU A 20 -1.47 17.12 -2.54
C GLU A 20 -1.37 15.62 -2.17
N TYR A 21 -0.17 15.11 -1.89
CA TYR A 21 0.08 13.72 -1.56
C TYR A 21 1.14 13.59 -0.46
N GLU A 22 1.07 12.48 0.27
CA GLU A 22 2.06 12.11 1.29
C GLU A 22 3.16 11.23 0.70
N VAL A 23 4.38 11.38 1.22
CA VAL A 23 5.54 10.54 0.89
C VAL A 23 5.80 9.64 2.09
N TYR A 24 5.71 8.33 1.87
CA TYR A 24 5.86 7.35 2.95
C TYR A 24 7.23 6.68 2.89
N THR A 25 7.74 6.22 4.03
CA THR A 25 8.89 5.32 4.02
C THR A 25 8.49 3.96 3.43
N LYS A 26 9.44 3.22 2.84
CA LYS A 26 9.20 1.86 2.32
C LYS A 26 8.56 0.93 3.35
N ALA A 27 8.93 1.03 4.63
CA ALA A 27 8.35 0.23 5.70
C ALA A 27 6.86 0.57 5.94
N GLN A 28 6.51 1.85 5.93
CA GLN A 28 5.11 2.30 6.04
C GLN A 28 4.28 1.81 4.86
N LYS A 29 4.79 1.95 3.62
CA LYS A 29 4.11 1.44 2.41
C LYS A 29 3.78 -0.04 2.53
N LYS A 30 4.75 -0.85 2.96
CA LYS A 30 4.58 -2.30 3.16
C LYS A 30 3.51 -2.63 4.20
N GLU A 31 3.52 -1.94 5.34
CA GLU A 31 2.55 -2.19 6.41
C GLU A 31 1.14 -1.76 5.99
N MET A 32 1.00 -0.59 5.37
CA MET A 32 -0.27 -0.08 4.85
C MET A 32 -0.87 -1.04 3.82
N TYR A 33 -0.06 -1.50 2.84
CA TYR A 33 -0.53 -2.41 1.81
C TYR A 33 -0.93 -3.79 2.38
N LYS A 34 -0.15 -4.30 3.34
CA LYS A 34 -0.48 -5.55 4.04
C LYS A 34 -1.80 -5.46 4.82
N ILE A 35 -2.06 -4.33 5.48
CA ILE A 35 -3.34 -4.09 6.17
C ILE A 35 -4.47 -4.02 5.14
N ALA A 36 -4.26 -3.32 4.02
CA ALA A 36 -5.26 -3.22 2.95
C ALA A 36 -5.64 -4.59 2.37
N LEU A 37 -4.65 -5.43 2.04
CA LEU A 37 -4.88 -6.80 1.57
C LEU A 37 -5.68 -7.63 2.57
N LYS A 38 -5.31 -7.57 3.85
CA LYS A 38 -6.02 -8.33 4.90
C LYS A 38 -7.47 -7.86 5.05
N GLU A 39 -7.73 -6.56 4.94
CA GLU A 39 -9.10 -6.04 5.00
C GLU A 39 -9.90 -6.42 3.75
N GLU A 40 -9.28 -6.42 2.58
CA GLU A 40 -9.90 -6.85 1.33
C GLU A 40 -10.28 -8.33 1.35
N GLU A 41 -9.41 -9.20 1.88
CA GLU A 41 -9.72 -10.63 2.12
C GLU A 41 -10.94 -10.82 3.04
N ASN A 42 -11.21 -9.85 3.93
CA ASN A 42 -12.38 -9.83 4.81
C ASN A 42 -13.59 -9.11 4.18
N GLY A 43 -13.52 -8.76 2.90
CA GLY A 43 -14.59 -8.10 2.14
C GLY A 43 -14.63 -6.58 2.27
N ASN A 44 -13.58 -5.94 2.80
CA ASN A 44 -13.47 -4.49 2.90
C ASN A 44 -12.38 -3.93 1.97
N SER A 45 -12.79 -3.38 0.83
CA SER A 45 -11.89 -2.79 -0.18
C SER A 45 -11.44 -1.36 0.12
N GLN A 46 -11.98 -0.70 1.16
CA GLN A 46 -11.80 0.74 1.35
C GLN A 46 -10.33 1.19 1.34
N LYS A 47 -9.44 0.46 2.02
CA LYS A 47 -8.01 0.80 2.09
C LYS A 47 -7.27 0.55 0.79
N MET A 48 -7.69 -0.46 0.03
CA MET A 48 -7.12 -0.70 -1.29
C MET A 48 -7.48 0.46 -2.22
N GLU A 49 -8.75 0.89 -2.22
CA GLU A 49 -9.21 2.04 -2.99
C GLU A 49 -8.50 3.36 -2.59
N GLU A 50 -8.19 3.54 -1.30
CA GLU A 50 -7.39 4.69 -0.82
C GLU A 50 -5.97 4.68 -1.40
N ILE A 51 -5.32 3.51 -1.47
CA ILE A 51 -3.99 3.35 -2.07
C ILE A 51 -4.04 3.56 -3.59
N GLU A 52 -5.06 3.04 -4.28
CA GLU A 52 -5.27 3.25 -5.71
C GLU A 52 -5.45 4.73 -6.06
N LYS A 53 -6.29 5.44 -5.31
CA LYS A 53 -6.49 6.89 -5.48
C LYS A 53 -5.21 7.69 -5.21
N LEU A 54 -4.43 7.30 -4.20
CA LEU A 54 -3.12 7.91 -3.96
C LEU A 54 -2.19 7.71 -5.17
N MET A 55 -2.11 6.51 -5.72
CA MET A 55 -1.30 6.23 -6.91
C MET A 55 -1.78 7.02 -8.14
N GLU A 56 -3.08 7.24 -8.29
CA GLU A 56 -3.64 8.09 -9.35
C GLU A 56 -3.20 9.55 -9.20
N VAL A 57 -3.32 10.13 -8.00
CA VAL A 57 -2.85 11.50 -7.71
C VAL A 57 -1.35 11.63 -8.01
N LEU A 58 -0.54 10.66 -7.57
CA LEU A 58 0.90 10.65 -7.81
C LEU A 58 1.23 10.57 -9.31
N GLU A 59 0.48 9.77 -10.08
CA GLU A 59 0.61 9.68 -11.55
C GLU A 59 0.29 11.02 -12.24
N ILE A 60 -0.76 11.71 -11.79
CA ILE A 60 -1.14 13.03 -12.32
C ILE A 60 -0.04 14.06 -12.05
N GLU A 61 0.48 14.11 -10.83
CA GLU A 61 1.56 15.03 -10.47
C GLU A 61 2.88 14.69 -11.18
N ALA A 62 3.21 13.41 -11.32
CA ALA A 62 4.37 12.97 -12.09
C ALA A 62 4.29 13.43 -13.56
N LYS A 63 3.10 13.37 -14.17
CA LYS A 63 2.87 13.89 -15.54
C LYS A 63 3.03 15.40 -15.65
N LYS A 64 2.82 16.15 -14.56
CA LYS A 64 3.09 17.60 -14.50
C LYS A 64 4.59 17.91 -14.31
N GLY A 65 5.44 16.90 -14.19
CA GLY A 65 6.88 17.04 -14.02
C GLY A 65 7.35 16.93 -12.56
N ASP A 66 6.48 16.48 -11.65
CA ASP A 66 6.86 16.27 -10.26
C ASP A 66 7.66 14.97 -10.09
N GLU A 67 8.98 15.11 -9.98
CA GLU A 67 9.90 13.98 -9.80
C GLU A 67 9.69 13.25 -8.47
N THR A 68 9.28 13.94 -7.41
CA THR A 68 8.96 13.29 -6.12
C THR A 68 7.75 12.39 -6.27
N ALA A 69 6.71 12.85 -6.98
CA ALA A 69 5.51 12.05 -7.23
C ALA A 69 5.85 10.81 -8.07
N ARG A 70 6.71 10.97 -9.09
CA ARG A 70 7.17 9.87 -9.93
C ARG A 70 7.88 8.79 -9.12
N ILE A 71 8.78 9.18 -8.23
CA ILE A 71 9.52 8.24 -7.36
C ILE A 71 8.55 7.56 -6.40
N GLU A 72 7.70 8.32 -5.72
CA GLU A 72 6.74 7.79 -4.74
C GLU A 72 5.77 6.80 -5.39
N ARG A 73 5.22 7.13 -6.56
CA ARG A 73 4.35 6.24 -7.35
C ARG A 73 5.05 4.94 -7.74
N THR A 74 6.32 5.06 -8.16
CA THR A 74 7.13 3.91 -8.54
C THR A 74 7.36 2.98 -7.35
N GLU A 75 7.65 3.54 -6.17
CA GLU A 75 7.81 2.74 -4.96
C GLU A 75 6.52 2.03 -4.55
N TRP A 76 5.37 2.72 -4.58
CA TRP A 76 4.07 2.08 -4.34
C TRP A 76 3.81 0.92 -5.31
N HIS A 77 4.04 1.13 -6.61
CA HIS A 77 3.87 0.09 -7.63
C HIS A 77 4.76 -1.15 -7.37
N TRP A 78 6.00 -0.95 -6.91
CA TRP A 78 6.85 -2.09 -6.54
C TRP A 78 6.32 -2.86 -5.33
N ILE A 79 5.74 -2.16 -4.35
CA ILE A 79 5.11 -2.82 -3.20
C ILE A 79 3.92 -3.67 -3.64
N THR A 80 3.05 -3.17 -4.52
CA THR A 80 1.90 -3.95 -4.99
C THR A 80 2.36 -5.22 -5.71
N LEU A 81 3.30 -5.10 -6.65
CA LEU A 81 3.87 -6.25 -7.37
C LEU A 81 4.55 -7.28 -6.45
N GLU A 82 5.26 -6.82 -5.41
CA GLU A 82 5.92 -7.71 -4.44
C GLU A 82 4.89 -8.62 -3.75
N TYR A 83 3.77 -8.04 -3.32
CA TYR A 83 2.74 -8.77 -2.58
C TYR A 83 1.82 -9.59 -3.48
N ASP A 84 1.46 -9.11 -4.67
CA ASP A 84 0.68 -9.89 -5.64
C ASP A 84 1.42 -11.19 -6.00
N SER A 85 2.73 -11.09 -6.24
CA SER A 85 3.58 -12.26 -6.50
C SER A 85 3.62 -13.25 -5.33
N ILE A 86 3.54 -12.77 -4.08
CA ILE A 86 3.49 -13.64 -2.89
C ILE A 86 2.13 -14.33 -2.82
N THR A 87 1.05 -13.58 -3.00
CA THR A 87 -0.32 -14.09 -2.95
C THR A 87 -0.56 -15.17 -4.00
N ASP A 88 -0.09 -14.97 -5.23
CA ASP A 88 -0.20 -15.94 -6.31
C ASP A 88 0.57 -17.23 -6.00
N LYS A 89 1.81 -17.12 -5.50
CA LYS A 89 2.61 -18.29 -5.08
C LYS A 89 1.92 -19.09 -3.97
N VAL A 90 1.26 -18.44 -3.03
CA VAL A 90 0.52 -19.11 -1.94
C VAL A 90 -0.73 -19.82 -2.47
N LYS A 91 -1.46 -19.20 -3.40
CA LYS A 91 -2.62 -19.81 -4.07
C LYS A 91 -2.22 -21.04 -4.87
N ASP A 92 -1.15 -20.94 -5.66
CA ASP A 92 -0.62 -22.05 -6.45
C ASP A 92 -0.17 -23.23 -5.57
N ALA A 93 0.56 -22.96 -4.49
CA ALA A 93 0.98 -23.98 -3.55
C ALA A 93 -0.22 -24.66 -2.85
N SER A 94 -1.24 -23.88 -2.49
CA SER A 94 -2.46 -24.42 -1.89
C SER A 94 -3.24 -25.31 -2.87
N ALA A 95 -3.28 -24.93 -4.15
CA ALA A 95 -3.90 -25.73 -5.21
C ALA A 95 -3.14 -27.05 -5.48
N ASP A 96 -1.80 -27.05 -5.47
CA ASP A 96 -0.99 -28.26 -5.59
C ASP A 96 -1.27 -29.26 -4.44
N LEU A 97 -1.34 -28.76 -3.21
CA LEU A 97 -1.65 -29.58 -2.04
C LEU A 97 -3.03 -30.24 -2.11
N LEU A 98 -4.04 -29.51 -2.60
CA LEU A 98 -5.41 -30.04 -2.75
C LEU A 98 -5.53 -31.06 -3.89
N ASN A 99 -4.73 -30.92 -4.95
CA ASN A 99 -4.79 -31.78 -6.13
C ASN A 99 -3.94 -33.06 -6.02
N ARG A 100 -3.16 -33.21 -4.94
CA ARG A 100 -2.36 -34.42 -4.71
C ARG A 100 -3.28 -35.58 -4.34
N LYS A 101 -3.56 -36.47 -5.30
CA LYS A 101 -4.25 -37.75 -5.05
C LYS A 101 -3.38 -38.63 -4.16
N TRP A 102 -3.92 -39.02 -3.01
CA TRP A 102 -3.33 -39.99 -2.09
C TRP A 102 -3.50 -41.41 -2.64
#